data_AF-A0A3N4PVI7-F1
#
_entry.id   AF-A0A3N4PVI7-F1
#
_cell.length_a   1.000
_cell.length_b   1.000
_cell.length_c   1.000
_cell.angle_alpha   90.00
_cell.angle_beta   90.00
_cell.angle_gamma   90.00
#
_symmetry.space_group_name_H-M   'P 1'
#
loop_
_entity.id
_entity.type
_entity.pdbx_description
1 polymer ?
#
loop_
_entity_poly.entity_id
_entity_poly.type
_entity_poly.pdbx_seq_one_letter_code
_entity_poly.pdbx_strand_id
1 'polypeptide(L)'
;MTKKLLYIALLLGCATTAFAQNKPARKSAPAKQQAAEKKPLRFTTSWHIFLSDSIPRPELLKILDSGLVVRDHQKNKFPVVSFDFTYEKKEPYVNDTTQEVTIATDLTGDSFKSDRLTPVWVKRLTEALEKGDVLFFNNIVIRYTGDKLYRAPELKIIVR
;
A
#
# COMPACT_ATOMS: atom_id res chain seq x y z
N MET A 1 -35.74 87.08 9.85
CA MET A 1 -34.87 87.07 8.64
C MET A 1 -35.38 85.97 7.71
N THR A 2 -36.24 86.35 6.76
CA THR A 2 -36.02 86.28 5.28
C THR A 2 -36.11 84.85 4.72
N LYS A 3 -37.28 84.45 4.16
CA LYS A 3 -37.72 84.59 2.74
C LYS A 3 -36.87 83.70 1.80
N LYS A 4 -37.35 82.94 0.81
CA LYS A 4 -38.65 82.69 0.16
C LYS A 4 -38.39 81.64 -0.97
N LEU A 5 -39.38 80.78 -1.27
CA LEU A 5 -39.78 80.21 -2.59
C LEU A 5 -38.72 79.43 -3.44
N LEU A 6 -39.03 78.47 -4.32
CA LEU A 6 -40.15 78.35 -5.27
C LEU A 6 -40.27 76.90 -5.78
N TYR A 7 -41.49 76.39 -5.87
CA TYR A 7 -41.90 75.20 -6.62
C TYR A 7 -41.80 75.42 -8.14
N ILE A 8 -41.48 74.39 -8.94
CA ILE A 8 -41.93 74.09 -10.34
C ILE A 8 -41.43 72.65 -10.60
N ALA A 9 -42.26 71.60 -10.54
CA ALA A 9 -43.21 71.12 -11.54
C ALA A 9 -42.58 70.79 -12.91
N LEU A 10 -42.34 69.50 -13.21
CA LEU A 10 -42.83 68.90 -14.46
C LEU A 10 -42.77 67.36 -14.42
N LEU A 11 -43.92 66.75 -14.70
CA LEU A 11 -44.07 65.37 -15.14
C LEU A 11 -43.22 65.09 -16.40
N LEU A 12 -42.67 63.88 -16.50
CA LEU A 12 -42.61 63.00 -17.69
C LEU A 12 -41.94 61.70 -17.17
N GLY A 13 -42.61 60.57 -17.00
CA GLY A 13 -43.36 59.86 -18.02
C GLY A 13 -42.41 59.03 -18.87
N CYS A 14 -41.93 57.89 -18.36
CA CYS A 14 -41.54 56.74 -19.20
C CYS A 14 -41.33 55.50 -18.32
N ALA A 15 -42.24 54.54 -18.47
CA ALA A 15 -42.06 53.17 -18.03
C ALA A 15 -40.90 52.53 -18.78
N THR A 16 -39.97 51.90 -18.07
CA THR A 16 -39.21 50.77 -18.59
C THR A 16 -38.94 49.78 -17.48
N THR A 17 -39.48 48.59 -17.67
CA THR A 17 -39.17 47.35 -16.96
C THR A 17 -37.66 47.13 -16.92
N ALA A 18 -37.08 47.10 -15.72
CA ALA A 18 -35.72 46.62 -15.54
C ALA A 18 -35.74 45.08 -15.70
N PHE A 19 -35.38 44.62 -16.88
CA PHE A 19 -35.05 43.22 -17.12
C PHE A 19 -33.87 42.82 -16.24
N ALA A 20 -34.08 41.79 -15.41
CA ALA A 20 -33.03 41.07 -14.73
C ALA A 20 -31.96 40.64 -15.73
N GLN A 21 -30.69 40.95 -15.45
CA GLN A 21 -29.54 40.51 -16.25
C GLN A 21 -29.40 39.00 -16.14
N ASN A 22 -30.06 38.27 -17.04
CA ASN A 22 -29.78 36.88 -17.31
C ASN A 22 -28.45 36.84 -18.10
N LYS A 23 -27.32 36.84 -17.38
CA LYS A 23 -26.04 36.46 -17.98
C LYS A 23 -26.21 35.03 -18.48
N PRO A 24 -26.05 34.74 -19.79
CA PRO A 24 -26.08 33.38 -20.25
C PRO A 24 -24.96 32.63 -19.53
N ALA A 25 -25.34 31.62 -18.76
CA ALA A 25 -24.41 30.63 -18.25
C ALA A 25 -23.57 30.18 -19.45
N ARG A 26 -22.29 30.55 -19.43
CA ARG A 26 -21.29 30.04 -20.36
C ARG A 26 -21.41 28.53 -20.27
N LYS A 27 -22.01 27.91 -21.29
CA LYS A 27 -22.03 26.45 -21.41
C LYS A 27 -20.58 26.03 -21.32
N SER A 28 -20.22 25.48 -20.17
CA SER A 28 -18.95 24.80 -19.99
C SER A 28 -18.92 23.75 -21.08
N ALA A 29 -17.98 23.90 -22.01
CA ALA A 29 -17.64 22.85 -22.95
C ALA A 29 -17.53 21.54 -22.15
N PRO A 30 -18.05 20.41 -22.68
CA PRO A 30 -17.91 19.14 -21.99
C PRO A 30 -16.43 18.97 -21.69
N ALA A 31 -16.10 18.92 -20.40
CA ALA A 31 -14.76 18.62 -19.96
C ALA A 31 -14.38 17.34 -20.70
N LYS A 32 -13.38 17.44 -21.59
CA LYS A 32 -12.72 16.25 -22.12
C LYS A 32 -12.36 15.47 -20.87
N GLN A 33 -13.05 14.36 -20.67
CA GLN A 33 -12.66 13.35 -19.70
C GLN A 33 -11.24 12.99 -20.14
N GLN A 34 -10.25 13.58 -19.47
CA GLN A 34 -8.92 13.03 -19.44
C GLN A 34 -9.17 11.62 -18.92
N ALA A 35 -9.13 10.65 -19.84
CA ALA A 35 -8.97 9.28 -19.47
C ALA A 35 -7.75 9.29 -18.55
N ALA A 36 -8.00 9.17 -17.25
CA ALA A 36 -6.95 9.00 -16.28
C ALA A 36 -6.17 7.79 -16.79
N GLU A 37 -4.98 8.05 -17.34
CA GLU A 37 -4.04 7.00 -17.68
C GLU A 37 -3.95 6.14 -16.43
N LYS A 38 -4.52 4.93 -16.52
CA LYS A 38 -4.52 3.99 -15.40
C LYS A 38 -3.07 3.64 -15.18
N LYS A 39 -2.41 4.40 -14.29
CA LYS A 39 -1.06 4.09 -13.83
C LYS A 39 -1.10 2.61 -13.44
N PRO A 40 -0.11 1.81 -13.91
CA PRO A 40 -0.14 0.37 -13.69
C PRO A 40 -0.28 0.10 -12.19
N LEU A 41 -1.19 -0.81 -11.85
CA LEU A 41 -1.46 -1.19 -10.47
C LEU A 41 -0.18 -1.78 -9.89
N ARG A 42 0.49 -1.03 -9.01
CA ARG A 42 1.74 -1.44 -8.36
C ARG A 42 1.48 -1.65 -6.88
N PHE A 43 1.77 -2.85 -6.43
CA PHE A 43 1.71 -3.22 -5.02
C PHE A 43 3.11 -3.23 -4.42
N THR A 44 3.17 -3.12 -3.10
CA THR A 44 4.38 -3.26 -2.30
C THR A 44 4.04 -4.11 -1.10
N THR A 45 4.77 -5.21 -0.94
CA THR A 45 4.63 -6.10 0.20
C THR A 45 5.63 -5.74 1.28
N SER A 46 5.18 -5.81 2.52
CA SER A 46 6.02 -5.56 3.70
C SER A 46 5.63 -6.51 4.82
N TRP A 47 6.58 -6.84 5.68
CA TRP A 47 6.32 -7.49 6.95
C TRP A 47 6.52 -6.46 8.06
N HIS A 48 5.43 -6.07 8.72
CA HIS A 48 5.41 -4.90 9.58
C HIS A 48 5.79 -3.60 8.83
N ILE A 49 6.99 -3.05 9.08
CA ILE A 49 7.56 -1.89 8.36
C ILE A 49 8.64 -2.30 7.35
N PHE A 50 9.06 -3.56 7.36
CA PHE A 50 10.21 -4.01 6.58
C PHE A 50 9.80 -4.44 5.19
N LEU A 51 10.57 -3.98 4.21
CA LEU A 51 10.54 -4.44 2.84
C LEU A 51 11.58 -5.56 2.68
N SER A 52 11.92 -5.92 1.44
CA SER A 52 12.99 -6.89 1.18
C SER A 52 14.35 -6.30 1.59
N ASP A 53 14.78 -6.60 2.81
CA ASP A 53 16.00 -6.06 3.44
C ASP A 53 16.62 -7.09 4.41
N SER A 54 17.83 -6.81 4.90
CA SER A 54 18.42 -7.53 6.01
C SER A 54 17.95 -6.96 7.35
N ILE A 55 17.48 -7.81 8.25
CA ILE A 55 16.95 -7.42 9.55
C ILE A 55 17.75 -8.11 10.65
N PRO A 56 18.15 -7.40 11.73
CA PRO A 56 18.77 -8.03 12.89
C PRO A 56 17.85 -9.07 13.52
N ARG A 57 18.40 -10.22 13.92
CA ARG A 57 17.65 -11.29 14.61
C ARG A 57 16.73 -10.78 15.73
N PRO A 58 17.15 -9.90 16.67
CA PRO A 58 16.28 -9.44 17.76
C PRO A 58 15.05 -8.65 17.31
N GLU A 59 15.12 -8.01 16.14
CA GLU A 59 14.01 -7.25 15.57
C GLU A 59 13.05 -8.18 14.82
N LEU A 60 13.58 -9.18 14.12
CA LEU A 60 12.79 -10.26 13.53
C LEU A 60 11.95 -11.00 14.57
N LEU A 61 12.55 -11.37 15.71
CA LEU A 61 11.86 -12.07 16.79
C LEU A 61 10.64 -11.30 17.32
N LYS A 62 10.67 -9.96 17.28
CA LYS A 62 9.55 -9.10 17.72
C LYS A 62 8.39 -9.07 16.72
N ILE A 63 8.67 -9.33 15.45
CA ILE A 63 7.68 -9.23 14.37
C ILE A 63 7.20 -10.59 13.85
N LEU A 64 7.69 -11.72 14.36
CA LEU A 64 7.31 -13.05 13.86
C LEU A 64 5.78 -13.29 13.86
N ASP A 65 5.07 -12.76 14.85
CA ASP A 65 3.60 -12.85 14.94
C ASP A 65 2.86 -11.74 14.15
N SER A 66 3.60 -10.84 13.51
CA SER A 66 3.00 -9.81 12.66
C SER A 66 2.51 -10.39 11.34
N GLY A 67 1.44 -9.82 10.82
CA GLY A 67 0.94 -10.14 9.48
C GLY A 67 1.72 -9.43 8.38
N LEU A 68 1.70 -10.03 7.19
CA LEU A 68 2.09 -9.38 5.95
C LEU A 68 1.12 -8.23 5.65
N VAL A 69 1.69 -7.12 5.20
CA VAL A 69 0.92 -5.93 4.81
C VAL A 69 1.26 -5.59 3.37
N VAL A 70 0.26 -5.59 2.51
CA VAL A 70 0.37 -5.16 1.12
C VAL A 70 -0.27 -3.80 0.95
N ARG A 71 0.43 -2.89 0.30
CA ARG A 71 -0.03 -1.53 0.00
C ARG A 71 0.07 -1.23 -1.48
N ASP A 72 -0.79 -0.35 -2.00
CA ASP A 72 -0.60 0.25 -3.32
C ASP A 72 0.26 1.53 -3.25
N HIS A 73 0.50 2.13 -4.41
CA HIS A 73 1.18 3.43 -4.53
C HIS A 73 0.45 4.58 -3.80
N GLN A 74 -0.85 4.44 -3.57
CA GLN A 74 -1.65 5.41 -2.81
C GLN A 74 -1.64 5.14 -1.30
N LYS A 75 -0.84 4.16 -0.85
CA LYS A 75 -0.73 3.69 0.54
C LYS A 75 -2.00 3.05 1.10
N ASN A 76 -2.95 2.67 0.23
CA ASN A 76 -4.12 1.89 0.63
C ASN A 76 -3.66 0.49 1.01
N LYS A 77 -4.15 -0.02 2.16
CA LYS A 77 -3.84 -1.37 2.63
C LYS A 77 -4.83 -2.37 2.02
N PHE A 78 -4.30 -3.52 1.62
CA PHE A 78 -5.11 -4.63 1.13
C PHE A 78 -4.91 -5.87 2.01
N PRO A 79 -6.00 -6.58 2.35
CA PRO A 79 -5.90 -7.81 3.14
C PRO A 79 -5.23 -8.92 2.33
N VAL A 80 -4.24 -9.56 2.96
CA VAL A 80 -3.60 -10.78 2.45
C VAL A 80 -4.53 -11.97 2.72
N VAL A 81 -4.75 -12.78 1.70
CA VAL A 81 -5.62 -13.96 1.74
C VAL A 81 -4.79 -15.24 1.87
N SER A 82 -3.67 -15.30 1.17
CA SER A 82 -2.76 -16.43 1.22
C SER A 82 -1.35 -16.03 0.81
N PHE A 83 -0.38 -16.84 1.23
CA PHE A 83 1.00 -16.75 0.79
C PHE A 83 1.68 -18.11 0.96
N ASP A 84 2.78 -18.31 0.24
CA ASP A 84 3.71 -19.40 0.49
C ASP A 84 4.92 -18.84 1.25
N PHE A 85 5.45 -19.64 2.16
CA PHE A 85 6.61 -19.30 2.97
C PHE A 85 7.70 -20.32 2.76
N THR A 86 8.94 -19.87 2.63
CA THR A 86 10.12 -20.70 2.61
C THR A 86 11.15 -20.14 3.59
N TYR A 87 11.63 -21.01 4.47
CA TYR A 87 12.74 -20.78 5.37
C TYR A 87 13.97 -21.48 4.81
N GLU A 88 14.99 -20.69 4.46
CA GLU A 88 16.31 -21.21 4.08
C GLU A 88 17.25 -21.09 5.28
N LYS A 89 17.57 -22.23 5.90
CA LYS A 89 18.55 -22.30 6.98
C LYS A 89 19.94 -22.48 6.38
N LYS A 90 20.90 -21.65 6.80
CA LYS A 90 22.29 -21.72 6.35
C LYS A 90 23.19 -22.16 7.48
N GLU A 91 23.69 -23.39 7.38
CA GLU A 91 24.58 -23.96 8.40
C GLU A 91 25.98 -24.18 7.84
N PRO A 92 27.04 -23.79 8.56
CA PRO A 92 28.39 -24.18 8.21
C PRO A 92 28.58 -25.67 8.48
N TYR A 93 28.98 -26.43 7.46
CA TYR A 93 29.32 -27.83 7.53
C TYR A 93 30.76 -28.05 7.08
N VAL A 94 31.50 -28.90 7.79
CA VAL A 94 32.87 -29.27 7.43
C VAL A 94 32.80 -30.52 6.57
N ASN A 95 33.31 -30.45 5.34
CA ASN A 95 33.39 -31.62 4.48
C ASN A 95 34.52 -32.54 4.98
N ASP A 96 34.19 -33.74 5.44
CA ASP A 96 35.15 -34.70 5.97
C ASP A 96 36.23 -35.13 4.95
N THR A 97 35.95 -34.99 3.64
CA THR A 97 36.88 -35.36 2.56
C THR A 97 37.83 -34.22 2.18
N THR A 98 37.34 -32.98 2.14
CA THR A 98 38.16 -31.82 1.73
C THR A 98 38.71 -31.01 2.91
N GLN A 99 38.21 -31.25 4.13
CA GLN A 99 38.44 -30.45 5.34
C GLN A 99 38.04 -28.97 5.20
N GLU A 100 37.27 -28.62 4.17
CA GLU A 100 36.81 -27.26 3.93
C GLU A 100 35.44 -26.99 4.57
N VAL A 101 35.27 -25.78 5.11
CA VAL A 101 33.99 -25.30 5.62
C VAL A 101 33.14 -24.85 4.44
N THR A 102 32.02 -25.54 4.20
CA THR A 102 31.01 -25.20 3.19
C THR A 102 29.71 -24.79 3.88
N ILE A 103 28.86 -24.01 3.22
CA ILE A 103 27.53 -23.66 3.75
C ILE A 103 26.52 -24.64 3.16
N ALA A 104 25.93 -25.47 4.03
CA ALA A 104 24.76 -26.26 3.69
C ALA A 104 23.50 -25.39 3.76
N THR A 105 22.59 -25.55 2.80
CA THR A 105 21.30 -24.87 2.80
C THR A 105 20.18 -25.89 2.95
N ASP A 106 19.41 -25.78 4.03
CA ASP A 106 18.19 -26.54 4.23
C ASP A 106 16.97 -25.66 3.93
N LEU A 107 16.03 -26.18 3.16
CA LEU A 107 14.84 -25.48 2.70
C LEU A 107 13.61 -26.14 3.32
N THR A 108 12.90 -25.42 4.19
CA THR A 108 11.59 -25.85 4.67
C THR A 108 10.54 -24.78 4.38
N GLY A 109 9.35 -25.17 3.94
CA GLY A 109 8.29 -24.23 3.62
C GLY A 109 6.89 -24.78 3.84
N ASP A 110 5.90 -23.90 3.80
CA ASP A 110 4.48 -24.22 3.96
C ASP A 110 3.61 -23.15 3.26
N SER A 111 2.33 -23.47 3.02
CA SER A 111 1.34 -22.60 2.40
C SER A 111 0.31 -22.13 3.44
N PHE A 112 0.04 -20.83 3.46
CA PHE A 112 -0.82 -20.19 4.46
C PHE A 112 -2.05 -19.61 3.81
N LYS A 113 -3.22 -19.83 4.42
CA LYS A 113 -4.49 -19.17 4.08
C LYS A 113 -4.82 -18.08 5.11
N SER A 114 -3.82 -17.26 5.40
CA SER A 114 -3.83 -16.23 6.44
C SER A 114 -2.91 -15.07 6.01
N ASP A 115 -2.93 -13.97 6.74
CA ASP A 115 -1.93 -12.90 6.63
C ASP A 115 -0.69 -13.14 7.51
N ARG A 116 -0.73 -14.14 8.40
CA ARG A 116 0.30 -14.44 9.41
C ARG A 116 0.82 -15.86 9.31
N LEU A 117 2.04 -16.05 9.82
CA LEU A 117 2.58 -17.37 10.12
C LEU A 117 1.74 -18.06 11.21
N THR A 118 1.71 -19.40 11.19
CA THR A 118 1.04 -20.16 12.24
C THR A 118 1.85 -20.11 13.53
N PRO A 119 1.23 -20.32 14.70
CA PRO A 119 1.96 -20.36 15.97
C PRO A 119 3.11 -21.38 16.00
N VAL A 120 2.95 -22.51 15.27
CA VAL A 120 4.00 -23.53 15.13
C VAL A 120 5.22 -22.96 14.41
N TRP A 121 5.02 -22.22 13.32
CA TRP A 121 6.09 -21.57 12.59
C TRP A 121 6.75 -20.46 13.41
N VAL A 122 5.96 -19.63 14.10
CA VAL A 122 6.48 -18.59 15.00
C VAL A 122 7.38 -19.21 16.08
N LYS A 123 6.94 -20.30 16.72
CA LYS A 123 7.73 -21.02 17.71
C LYS A 123 9.03 -21.58 17.10
N ARG A 124 8.92 -22.27 15.95
CA ARG A 124 10.08 -22.84 15.26
C ARG A 124 11.13 -21.78 14.91
N LEU A 125 10.71 -20.65 14.34
CA LEU A 125 11.62 -19.55 14.00
C LEU A 125 12.20 -18.89 15.24
N THR A 126 11.46 -18.80 16.34
CA THR A 126 11.99 -18.26 17.60
C THR A 126 13.20 -19.07 18.10
N GLU A 127 13.14 -20.39 17.94
CA GLU A 127 14.18 -21.32 18.41
C GLU A 127 15.34 -21.48 17.40
N ALA A 128 15.03 -21.56 16.10
CA ALA A 128 15.98 -22.00 15.08
C ALA A 128 16.62 -20.89 14.23
N LEU A 129 16.12 -19.65 14.31
CA LEU A 129 16.58 -18.57 13.44
C LEU A 129 18.01 -18.13 13.79
N GLU A 130 18.89 -18.21 12.81
CA GLU A 130 20.31 -17.87 12.90
C GLU A 130 20.70 -16.79 11.89
N LYS A 131 21.90 -16.24 12.07
CA LYS A 131 22.43 -15.20 11.19
C LYS A 131 22.75 -15.80 9.82
N GLY A 132 22.33 -15.13 8.75
CA GLY A 132 22.56 -15.53 7.37
C GLY A 132 21.39 -16.31 6.75
N ASP A 133 20.47 -16.78 7.60
CA ASP A 133 19.22 -17.41 7.17
C ASP A 133 18.37 -16.46 6.33
N VAL A 134 17.47 -17.04 5.54
CA VAL A 134 16.59 -16.31 4.64
C VAL A 134 15.15 -16.70 4.89
N LEU A 135 14.30 -15.69 5.06
CA LEU A 135 12.85 -15.83 5.15
C LEU A 135 12.25 -15.31 3.85
N PHE A 136 11.60 -16.17 3.10
CA PHE A 136 11.06 -15.86 1.78
C PHE A 136 9.54 -16.03 1.77
N PHE A 137 8.84 -14.99 1.36
CA PHE A 137 7.38 -14.99 1.20
C PHE A 137 7.08 -14.78 -0.28
N ASN A 138 6.40 -15.74 -0.89
CA ASN A 138 6.07 -15.76 -2.31
C ASN A 138 4.60 -16.14 -2.52
N ASN A 139 4.16 -16.10 -3.78
CA ASN A 139 2.76 -16.37 -4.15
C ASN A 139 1.74 -15.64 -3.28
N ILE A 140 2.05 -14.39 -2.89
CA ILE A 140 1.25 -13.60 -1.97
C ILE A 140 0.00 -13.14 -2.72
N VAL A 141 -1.18 -13.54 -2.24
CA VAL A 141 -2.47 -13.21 -2.83
C VAL A 141 -3.19 -12.24 -1.90
N ILE A 142 -3.67 -11.14 -2.48
CA ILE A 142 -4.49 -10.15 -1.77
C ILE A 142 -5.91 -10.14 -2.32
N ARG A 143 -6.86 -9.76 -1.47
CA ARG A 143 -8.20 -9.37 -1.90
C ARG A 143 -8.19 -7.88 -2.20
N TYR A 144 -8.31 -7.56 -3.48
CA TYR A 144 -8.54 -6.22 -3.97
C TYR A 144 -10.04 -5.87 -3.86
N THR A 145 -10.49 -4.79 -4.49
CA THR A 145 -11.89 -4.35 -4.44
C THR A 145 -12.89 -5.47 -4.80
N GLY A 146 -13.80 -5.79 -3.88
CA GLY A 146 -14.79 -6.86 -4.02
C GLY A 146 -14.17 -8.26 -3.91
N ASP A 147 -14.44 -9.11 -4.90
CA ASP A 147 -13.95 -10.49 -4.97
C ASP A 147 -12.73 -10.67 -5.89
N LYS A 148 -12.11 -9.57 -6.31
CA LYS A 148 -10.94 -9.64 -7.19
C LYS A 148 -9.69 -9.99 -6.39
N LEU A 149 -9.01 -11.05 -6.80
CA LEU A 149 -7.73 -11.46 -6.23
C LEU A 149 -6.58 -10.99 -7.11
N TYR A 150 -5.52 -10.49 -6.48
CA TYR A 150 -4.28 -10.09 -7.16
C TYR A 150 -3.07 -10.70 -6.49
N ARG A 151 -2.03 -10.96 -7.28
CA ARG A 151 -0.72 -11.32 -6.76
C ARG A 151 0.04 -10.05 -6.38
N ALA A 152 0.62 -10.07 -5.18
CA ALA A 152 1.52 -9.04 -4.69
C ALA A 152 2.99 -9.48 -4.92
N PRO A 153 3.94 -8.53 -4.95
CA PRO A 153 5.35 -8.85 -5.01
C PRO A 153 5.79 -9.73 -3.85
N GLU A 154 6.78 -10.58 -4.12
CA GLU A 154 7.46 -11.37 -3.09
C GLU A 154 8.22 -10.50 -2.10
N LEU A 155 8.49 -11.07 -0.93
CA LEU A 155 9.25 -10.44 0.15
C LEU A 155 10.37 -11.38 0.56
N LYS A 156 11.62 -10.88 0.54
CA LYS A 156 12.80 -11.63 0.94
C LYS A 156 13.50 -10.92 2.08
N ILE A 157 13.59 -11.57 3.24
CA ILE A 157 14.29 -11.06 4.41
C ILE A 157 15.53 -11.88 4.68
N ILE A 158 16.66 -11.22 4.93
CA ILE A 158 17.91 -11.87 5.31
C ILE A 158 18.18 -11.58 6.79
N VAL A 159 18.53 -12.60 7.57
CA VAL A 159 18.85 -12.41 8.98
C VAL A 159 20.28 -11.90 9.13
N ARG A 160 20.47 -10.78 9.82
CA ARG A 160 21.79 -10.15 10.04
C ARG A 160 22.29 -10.27 11.47
#